data_AF-A0A7S0D0M2-F1
#
_entry.id   AF-A0A7S0D0M2-F1
#
_cell.length_a   1.000
_cell.length_b   1.000
_cell.length_c   1.000
_cell.angle_alpha   90.00
_cell.angle_beta   90.00
_cell.angle_gamma   90.00
#
_symmetry.space_group_name_H-M   'P 1'
#
loop_
_entity.id
_entity.type
_entity.pdbx_description
1 polymer ?
#
loop_
_entity_poly.entity_id
_entity_poly.type
_entity_poly.pdbx_seq_one_letter_code
_entity_poly.pdbx_strand_id
1 'polypeptide(L)'
;RAASSGSSASAPGAGYATSRLFAFCFAFRLANAFAVRTYFNADEFWQGPEVAHRAVFGYGHLTWEWHRGLRGYAHVAIFAGVYKLAAMLGADTTFVIAWGPRVAQAAIAAVGDVYTHELARRWFRSASAARYAAFCSLTCWFNFFCGVRTFSNCLE
;
A
#
# COMPACT_ATOMS: atom_id res chain seq x y z
N ARG A 1 45.25 4.23 16.28
CA ARG A 1 44.59 5.07 17.31
C ARG A 1 43.27 5.57 16.72
N ALA A 2 42.16 5.18 17.35
CA ALA A 2 40.77 5.64 17.17
C ALA A 2 40.11 5.57 15.78
N ALA A 3 39.32 4.51 15.58
CA ALA A 3 38.17 4.53 14.68
C ALA A 3 37.12 5.52 15.24
N SER A 4 36.77 6.54 14.46
CA SER A 4 35.67 7.45 14.80
C SER A 4 34.34 6.81 14.40
N SER A 5 33.67 6.18 15.36
CA SER A 5 32.28 5.74 15.27
C SER A 5 31.36 6.97 15.21
N GLY A 6 31.00 7.39 13.99
CA GLY A 6 29.97 8.40 13.77
C GLY A 6 28.60 7.79 14.07
N SER A 7 28.16 7.89 15.33
CA SER A 7 26.76 7.64 15.69
C SER A 7 25.89 8.71 15.04
N SER A 8 25.23 8.36 13.94
CA SER A 8 24.21 9.21 13.31
C SER A 8 22.95 9.17 14.18
N ALA A 9 22.95 9.93 15.27
CA ALA A 9 21.75 10.21 16.02
C ALA A 9 20.77 10.96 15.09
N SER A 10 19.71 10.29 14.65
CA SER A 10 18.63 10.93 13.91
C SER A 10 18.05 12.06 14.76
N ALA A 11 18.13 13.29 14.28
CA ALA A 11 17.61 14.46 14.98
C ALA A 11 16.14 14.21 15.40
N PRO A 12 15.74 14.53 16.64
CA PRO A 12 14.42 14.20 17.18
C PRO A 12 13.25 14.74 16.33
N GLY A 13 13.47 15.78 15.50
CA GLY A 13 12.47 16.32 14.57
C GLY A 13 12.26 15.51 13.27
N ALA A 14 13.18 14.62 12.90
CA ALA A 14 13.09 13.88 11.64
C ALA A 14 11.94 12.86 11.65
N GLY A 15 11.74 12.16 12.77
CA GLY A 15 10.65 11.19 12.94
C GLY A 15 9.27 11.84 12.81
N TYR A 16 9.06 12.99 13.46
CA TYR A 16 7.80 13.73 13.38
C TYR A 16 7.51 14.24 11.96
N ALA A 17 8.53 14.64 11.20
CA ALA A 17 8.35 15.07 9.82
C ALA A 17 7.91 13.91 8.90
N THR A 18 8.53 12.74 9.05
CA THR A 18 8.17 11.54 8.29
C THR A 18 6.76 11.05 8.64
N SER A 19 6.36 11.06 9.93
CA SER A 19 4.99 10.68 10.33
C SER A 19 3.94 11.64 9.77
N ARG A 20 4.20 12.95 9.75
CA ARG A 20 3.30 13.94 9.15
C ARG A 20 3.16 13.76 7.64
N LEU A 21 4.29 13.48 6.96
CA LEU A 21 4.27 13.19 5.52
C LEU A 21 3.48 11.92 5.22
N PHE A 22 3.71 10.85 5.99
CA PHE A 22 2.94 9.62 5.86
C PHE A 22 1.45 9.86 6.07
N ALA A 23 1.05 10.56 7.13
CA ALA A 23 -0.36 10.87 7.39
C ALA A 23 -1.01 11.66 6.25
N PHE A 24 -0.30 12.64 5.68
CA PHE A 24 -0.76 13.38 4.51
C PHE A 24 -0.91 12.48 3.27
N CYS A 25 0.13 11.71 2.93
CA CYS A 25 0.10 10.79 1.79
C CYS A 25 -0.99 9.74 1.97
N PHE A 26 -1.16 9.18 3.16
CA PHE A 26 -2.19 8.20 3.47
C PHE A 26 -3.59 8.78 3.33
N ALA A 27 -3.85 9.97 3.89
CA ALA A 27 -5.15 10.63 3.74
C ALA A 27 -5.48 10.91 2.26
N PHE A 28 -4.49 11.37 1.49
CA PHE A 28 -4.63 11.58 0.05
C PHE A 28 -4.94 10.27 -0.70
N ARG A 29 -4.17 9.20 -0.44
CA ARG A 29 -4.37 7.88 -1.06
C ARG A 29 -5.68 7.23 -0.64
N LEU A 30 -6.13 7.46 0.59
CA LEU A 30 -7.42 7.00 1.08
C LEU A 30 -8.58 7.68 0.35
N ALA A 31 -8.53 9.01 0.21
CA ALA A 31 -9.52 9.75 -0.56
C ALA A 31 -9.54 9.29 -2.04
N ASN A 32 -8.36 9.07 -2.62
CA ASN A 32 -8.22 8.52 -3.96
C ASN A 32 -8.83 7.10 -4.08
N ALA A 33 -8.57 6.21 -3.13
CA ALA A 33 -9.12 4.85 -3.12
C ALA A 33 -10.65 4.84 -3.16
N PHE A 34 -11.31 5.77 -2.46
CA PHE A 34 -12.77 5.93 -2.49
C PHE A 34 -13.28 6.65 -3.75
N ALA A 35 -12.48 7.54 -4.34
CA ALA A 35 -12.82 8.23 -5.59
C ALA A 35 -12.80 7.27 -6.80
N VAL A 36 -11.83 6.36 -6.85
CA VAL A 36 -11.69 5.39 -7.95
C VAL A 36 -12.67 4.24 -7.75
N ARG A 37 -13.89 4.35 -8.26
CA ARG A 37 -14.92 3.30 -8.12
C ARG A 37 -14.99 2.30 -9.29
N THR A 38 -14.12 2.43 -10.28
CA THR A 38 -14.10 1.58 -11.47
C THR A 38 -13.15 0.41 -11.32
N TYR A 39 -13.35 -0.63 -12.14
CA TYR A 39 -12.42 -1.73 -12.35
C TYR A 39 -11.71 -1.55 -13.69
N PHE A 40 -10.40 -1.75 -13.71
CA PHE A 40 -9.56 -1.65 -14.90
C PHE A 40 -9.21 -3.04 -15.42
N ASN A 41 -8.88 -3.97 -14.51
CA ASN A 41 -8.62 -5.36 -14.86
C ASN A 41 -9.32 -6.32 -13.88
N ALA A 42 -9.72 -7.49 -14.37
CA ALA A 42 -10.34 -8.55 -13.58
C ALA A 42 -9.40 -9.07 -12.47
N ASP A 43 -8.08 -9.01 -12.69
CA ASP A 43 -7.08 -9.41 -11.70
C ASP A 43 -7.16 -8.62 -10.40
N GLU A 44 -7.72 -7.40 -10.40
CA GLU A 44 -7.93 -6.61 -9.17
C GLU A 44 -8.77 -7.35 -8.14
N PHE A 45 -9.68 -8.21 -8.60
CA PHE A 45 -10.56 -9.00 -7.74
C PHE A 45 -10.09 -10.45 -7.63
N TRP A 46 -9.77 -11.07 -8.77
CA TRP A 46 -9.53 -12.51 -8.89
C TRP A 46 -8.12 -12.97 -8.48
N GLN A 47 -7.16 -12.07 -8.36
CA GLN A 47 -5.79 -12.40 -7.93
C GLN A 47 -5.48 -12.00 -6.48
N GLY A 48 -6.41 -11.33 -5.79
CA GLY A 48 -6.16 -10.84 -4.43
C GLY A 48 -7.38 -10.96 -3.52
N PRO A 49 -8.33 -10.01 -3.58
CA PRO A 49 -9.47 -9.95 -2.66
C PRO A 49 -10.29 -11.24 -2.57
N GLU A 50 -10.63 -11.88 -3.68
CA GLU A 50 -11.47 -13.08 -3.67
C GLU A 50 -10.72 -14.29 -3.09
N VAL A 51 -9.46 -14.44 -3.46
CA VAL A 51 -8.57 -15.52 -2.98
C VAL A 51 -8.37 -15.39 -1.48
N ALA A 52 -8.11 -14.16 -1.00
CA ALA A 52 -7.97 -13.85 0.41
C ALA A 52 -9.28 -14.09 1.18
N HIS A 53 -10.42 -13.74 0.58
CA HIS A 53 -11.73 -13.96 1.17
C HIS A 53 -11.97 -15.46 1.38
N ARG A 54 -11.73 -16.28 0.34
CA ARG A 54 -11.86 -17.74 0.47
C ARG A 54 -10.89 -18.34 1.49
N ALA A 55 -9.66 -17.82 1.57
CA ALA A 55 -8.70 -18.29 2.56
C ALA A 55 -9.15 -18.05 4.02
N VAL A 56 -9.93 -16.99 4.27
CA VAL A 56 -10.40 -16.62 5.62
C VAL A 56 -11.77 -17.23 5.95
N PHE A 57 -12.73 -17.12 5.03
CA PHE A 57 -14.12 -17.51 5.28
C PHE A 57 -14.48 -18.90 4.74
N GLY A 58 -13.59 -19.53 3.97
CA GLY A 58 -13.78 -20.88 3.43
C GLY A 58 -14.69 -20.97 2.19
N TYR A 59 -15.26 -19.86 1.72
CA TYR A 59 -16.13 -19.80 0.53
C TYR A 59 -15.70 -18.72 -0.46
N GLY A 60 -16.19 -18.83 -1.69
CA GLY A 60 -15.77 -18.00 -2.82
C GLY A 60 -15.11 -18.82 -3.92
N HIS A 61 -14.66 -18.15 -4.97
CA HIS A 61 -14.17 -18.76 -6.20
C HIS A 61 -12.65 -18.65 -6.32
N LEU A 62 -12.00 -19.72 -6.80
CA LEU A 62 -10.59 -19.71 -7.16
C LEU A 62 -10.46 -19.89 -8.67
N THR A 63 -9.57 -19.12 -9.28
CA THR A 63 -9.18 -19.36 -10.67
C THR A 63 -8.27 -20.58 -10.76
N TRP A 64 -8.17 -21.15 -11.96
CA TRP A 64 -7.38 -22.35 -12.23
C TRP A 64 -5.89 -22.22 -11.80
N GLU A 65 -5.34 -21.00 -11.80
CA GLU A 65 -3.96 -20.71 -11.40
C GLU A 65 -3.71 -21.02 -9.92
N TRP A 66 -4.68 -20.68 -9.06
CA TRP A 66 -4.62 -20.94 -7.61
C TRP A 66 -4.80 -22.42 -7.29
N HIS A 67 -5.60 -23.14 -8.08
CA HIS A 67 -5.69 -24.60 -7.99
C HIS A 67 -4.36 -25.28 -8.33
N ARG A 68 -3.55 -24.66 -9.19
CA ARG A 68 -2.22 -25.17 -9.59
C ARG A 68 -1.07 -24.60 -8.75
N GLY A 69 -1.33 -23.65 -7.85
CA GLY A 69 -0.31 -23.05 -6.99
C GLY A 69 0.74 -22.22 -7.75
N LEU A 70 0.36 -21.58 -8.85
CA LEU A 70 1.30 -20.88 -9.75
C LEU A 70 1.63 -19.45 -9.31
N ARG A 71 0.96 -18.91 -8.29
CA ARG A 71 1.06 -17.51 -7.86
C ARG A 71 1.63 -17.39 -6.45
N GLY A 72 2.34 -16.29 -6.20
CA GLY A 72 2.79 -15.94 -4.85
C GLY A 72 1.61 -15.56 -3.94
N TYR A 73 1.65 -16.02 -2.69
CA TYR A 73 0.60 -15.73 -1.69
C TYR A 73 0.87 -14.45 -0.90
N ALA A 74 1.96 -13.72 -1.14
CA ALA A 74 2.33 -12.55 -0.35
C ALA A 74 1.28 -11.44 -0.41
N HIS A 75 0.83 -11.10 -1.62
CA HIS A 75 -0.24 -10.11 -1.85
C HIS A 75 -1.56 -10.53 -1.21
N VAL A 76 -1.95 -11.79 -1.41
CA VAL A 76 -3.16 -12.39 -0.83
C VAL A 76 -3.11 -12.37 0.70
N ALA A 77 -1.95 -12.67 1.30
CA ALA A 77 -1.80 -12.74 2.75
C ALA A 77 -2.06 -11.39 3.43
N ILE A 78 -1.69 -10.27 2.79
CA ILE A 78 -1.98 -8.93 3.30
C ILE A 78 -3.50 -8.72 3.43
N PHE A 79 -4.26 -9.04 2.38
CA PHE A 79 -5.71 -8.91 2.40
C PHE A 79 -6.40 -9.93 3.31
N ALA A 80 -5.88 -11.16 3.36
CA ALA A 80 -6.36 -12.17 4.28
C ALA A 80 -6.19 -11.73 5.74
N GLY A 81 -5.08 -11.04 6.06
CA GLY A 81 -4.87 -10.40 7.35
C GLY A 81 -5.96 -9.37 7.68
N VAL A 82 -6.28 -8.49 6.72
CA VAL A 82 -7.36 -7.49 6.88
C VAL A 82 -8.70 -8.16 7.16
N TYR A 83 -9.07 -9.18 6.40
CA TYR A 83 -10.34 -9.89 6.60
C TYR A 83 -10.37 -10.68 7.90
N LYS A 84 -9.27 -11.33 8.28
CA LYS A 84 -9.20 -12.07 9.55
C LYS A 84 -9.33 -11.13 10.74
N LEU A 85 -8.70 -9.96 10.69
CA LEU A 85 -8.89 -8.93 11.71
C LEU A 85 -10.33 -8.43 11.76
N ALA A 86 -10.95 -8.16 10.61
CA ALA A 86 -12.35 -7.77 10.55
C ALA A 86 -13.27 -8.83 11.16
N ALA A 87 -13.05 -10.11 10.84
CA ALA A 87 -13.80 -11.24 11.40
C ALA A 87 -13.59 -11.41 12.91
N MET A 88 -12.36 -11.27 13.40
CA MET A 88 -12.05 -11.34 14.84
C MET A 88 -12.71 -10.21 15.63
N LEU A 89 -12.90 -9.04 15.02
CA LEU A 89 -13.56 -7.89 15.62
C LEU A 89 -15.09 -7.91 15.44
N GLY A 90 -15.64 -8.89 14.72
CA GLY A 90 -17.07 -8.94 14.37
C GLY A 90 -17.52 -7.78 13.46
N ALA A 91 -16.60 -7.23 12.67
CA ALA A 91 -16.81 -6.10 11.78
C ALA A 91 -16.78 -6.50 10.29
N ASP A 92 -17.03 -7.77 9.99
CA ASP A 92 -17.05 -8.40 8.67
C ASP A 92 -18.24 -8.00 7.78
N THR A 93 -18.69 -6.75 7.91
CA THR A 93 -19.72 -6.16 7.04
C THR A 93 -19.25 -6.13 5.59
N THR A 94 -20.19 -6.23 4.65
CA THR A 94 -19.92 -6.16 3.20
C THR A 94 -19.10 -4.93 2.81
N PHE A 95 -19.31 -3.81 3.52
CA PHE A 95 -18.54 -2.58 3.31
C PHE A 95 -17.06 -2.76 3.65
N VAL A 96 -16.74 -3.37 4.80
CA VAL A 96 -15.36 -3.61 5.24
C VAL A 96 -14.67 -4.61 4.32
N ILE A 97 -15.37 -5.64 3.87
CA ILE A 97 -14.82 -6.62 2.92
C ILE A 97 -14.57 -5.97 1.54
N ALA A 98 -15.49 -5.14 1.05
CA ALA A 98 -15.34 -4.49 -0.25
C ALA A 98 -14.23 -3.41 -0.27
N TRP A 99 -14.10 -2.62 0.78
CA TRP A 99 -13.19 -1.47 0.82
C TRP A 99 -11.88 -1.74 1.58
N GLY A 100 -11.85 -2.72 2.49
CA GLY A 100 -10.68 -3.06 3.31
C GLY A 100 -9.39 -3.28 2.50
N PRO A 101 -9.40 -4.09 1.42
CA PRO A 101 -8.23 -4.27 0.57
C PRO A 101 -7.72 -2.98 -0.06
N ARG A 102 -8.63 -2.07 -0.44
CA ARG A 102 -8.29 -0.76 -1.02
C ARG A 102 -7.68 0.18 0.01
N VAL A 103 -8.15 0.14 1.26
CA VAL A 103 -7.53 0.88 2.37
C VAL A 103 -6.11 0.37 2.64
N ALA A 104 -5.91 -0.96 2.63
CA ALA A 104 -4.57 -1.55 2.76
C ALA A 104 -3.64 -1.12 1.61
N GLN A 105 -4.14 -1.12 0.37
CA GLN A 105 -3.38 -0.61 -0.78
C GLN A 105 -3.06 0.88 -0.67
N ALA A 106 -4.00 1.70 -0.18
CA ALA A 106 -3.74 3.12 0.07
C ALA A 106 -2.60 3.34 1.07
N ALA A 107 -2.50 2.49 2.11
CA ALA A 107 -1.39 2.52 3.05
C ALA A 107 -0.06 2.16 2.38
N ILE A 108 -0.03 1.09 1.59
CA ILE A 108 1.17 0.65 0.87
C ILE A 108 1.63 1.73 -0.13
N ALA A 109 0.70 2.32 -0.88
CA ALA A 109 1.00 3.42 -1.79
C ALA A 109 1.57 4.65 -1.06
N ALA A 110 1.00 5.00 0.10
CA ALA A 110 1.50 6.10 0.92
C ALA A 110 2.92 5.84 1.45
N VAL A 111 3.24 4.59 1.81
CA VAL A 111 4.60 4.19 2.15
C VAL A 111 5.54 4.41 0.97
N GLY A 112 5.13 4.02 -0.25
CA GLY A 112 5.89 4.27 -1.48
C GLY A 112 6.14 5.76 -1.75
N ASP A 113 5.14 6.61 -1.54
CA ASP A 113 5.28 8.08 -1.70
C ASP A 113 6.29 8.66 -0.69
N VAL A 114 6.24 8.22 0.57
CA VAL A 114 7.21 8.64 1.60
C VAL A 114 8.62 8.20 1.22
N TYR A 115 8.81 6.95 0.80
CA TYR A 115 10.13 6.48 0.39
C TYR A 115 10.65 7.15 -0.88
N THR A 116 9.77 7.53 -1.81
CA THR A 116 10.13 8.34 -2.97
C THR A 116 10.71 9.69 -2.52
N HIS A 117 10.07 10.34 -1.55
CA HIS A 117 10.58 11.58 -0.95
C HIS A 117 11.91 11.38 -0.21
N GLU A 118 12.04 10.31 0.59
CA GLU A 118 13.26 9.96 1.31
C GLU A 118 14.43 9.68 0.35
N LEU A 119 14.19 8.90 -0.70
CA LEU A 119 15.16 8.55 -1.71
C LEU A 119 15.66 9.79 -2.46
N ALA A 120 14.74 10.63 -2.94
CA ALA A 120 15.08 11.87 -3.62
C ALA A 120 15.89 12.81 -2.72
N ARG A 121 15.56 12.89 -1.43
CA ARG A 121 16.34 13.70 -0.48
C ARG A 121 17.76 13.17 -0.29
N ARG A 122 17.93 11.85 -0.18
CA ARG A 122 19.24 11.22 -0.01
C ARG A 122 20.11 11.36 -1.26
N TRP A 123 19.50 11.22 -2.44
CA TRP A 123 20.20 11.27 -3.72
C TRP A 123 20.63 12.70 -4.09
N PHE A 124 19.69 13.64 -4.08
CA PHE A 124 19.94 15.02 -4.49
C PHE A 124 20.45 15.92 -3.36
N ARG A 125 20.46 15.43 -2.12
CA ARG A 125 20.83 16.18 -0.91
C ARG A 125 20.11 17.54 -0.78
N SER A 126 18.91 17.63 -1.34
CA SER A 126 18.11 18.86 -1.43
C SER A 126 16.67 18.60 -1.02
N ALA A 127 16.19 19.37 -0.05
CA ALA A 127 14.80 19.31 0.42
C ALA A 127 13.81 19.80 -0.65
N SER A 128 14.22 20.72 -1.52
CA SER A 128 13.37 21.18 -2.62
C SER A 128 13.19 20.10 -3.68
N ALA A 129 14.27 19.44 -4.09
CA ALA A 129 14.20 18.32 -5.05
C ALA A 129 13.33 17.18 -4.53
N ALA A 130 13.45 16.84 -3.23
CA ALA A 130 12.60 15.82 -2.60
C ALA A 130 11.11 16.18 -2.64
N ARG A 131 10.75 17.44 -2.35
CA ARG A 131 9.37 17.93 -2.43
C ARG A 131 8.81 17.88 -3.85
N TYR A 132 9.59 18.26 -4.86
CA TYR A 132 9.17 18.15 -6.25
C TYR A 132 9.01 16.69 -6.69
N ALA A 133 9.90 15.79 -6.28
CA ALA A 133 9.76 14.36 -6.57
C ALA A 133 8.46 13.77 -5.98
N ALA A 134 8.16 14.11 -4.72
CA ALA A 134 6.91 13.71 -4.08
C ALA A 134 5.69 14.31 -4.79
N PHE A 135 5.74 15.60 -5.15
CA PHE A 135 4.69 16.26 -5.90
C PHE A 135 4.43 15.60 -7.25
N CYS A 136 5.49 15.26 -8.01
CA CYS A 136 5.36 14.56 -9.28
C CYS A 136 4.79 13.15 -9.09
N SER A 137 5.16 12.42 -8.03
CA SER A 137 4.58 11.09 -7.74
C SER A 137 3.08 11.17 -7.46
N LEU A 138 2.67 12.15 -6.65
CA LEU A 138 1.27 12.33 -6.24
C LEU A 138 0.39 12.87 -7.38
N THR A 139 0.94 13.72 -8.25
CA THR A 139 0.21 14.30 -9.38
C THR A 139 0.30 13.48 -10.66
N CYS A 140 1.17 12.47 -10.72
CA CYS A 140 1.21 11.52 -11.83
C CYS A 140 -0.12 10.77 -11.94
N TRP A 141 -0.84 11.01 -13.05
CA TRP A 141 -2.14 10.41 -13.32
C TRP A 141 -2.13 8.88 -13.19
N PHE A 142 -1.07 8.22 -13.68
CA PHE A 142 -0.95 6.77 -13.61
C PHE A 142 -0.79 6.26 -12.17
N ASN A 143 0.04 6.94 -11.35
CA ASN A 143 0.17 6.60 -9.93
C ASN A 143 -1.12 6.87 -9.16
N PHE A 144 -1.84 7.93 -9.52
CA PHE A 144 -3.16 8.21 -8.96
C PHE A 144 -4.14 7.07 -9.30
N PHE A 145 -4.18 6.65 -10.57
CA PHE A 145 -5.12 5.64 -11.05
C PHE A 145 -4.81 4.20 -10.59
N CYS A 146 -3.54 3.78 -10.63
CA CYS A 146 -3.13 2.41 -10.35
C CYS A 146 -2.76 2.17 -8.88
N GLY A 147 -2.18 3.15 -8.19
CA GLY A 147 -1.55 2.93 -6.89
C GLY A 147 -2.52 2.53 -5.78
N VAL A 148 -3.81 2.84 -5.91
CA VAL A 148 -4.85 2.47 -4.92
C VAL A 148 -5.63 1.20 -5.30
N ARG A 149 -5.34 0.62 -6.47
CA ARG A 149 -5.96 -0.61 -6.95
C ARG A 149 -5.23 -1.83 -6.39
N THR A 150 -5.95 -2.92 -6.26
CA THR A 150 -5.47 -4.18 -5.65
C THR A 150 -4.68 -5.05 -6.63
N PHE A 151 -3.71 -4.47 -7.34
CA PHE A 151 -2.84 -5.22 -8.24
C PHE A 151 -1.77 -6.01 -7.49
N SER A 152 -1.55 -7.27 -7.88
CA SER A 152 -0.45 -8.09 -7.36
C SER A 152 0.91 -7.54 -7.81
N ASN A 153 1.00 -7.07 -9.06
CA ASN A 153 2.24 -6.58 -9.68
C ASN A 153 2.82 -5.31 -9.04
N CYS A 154 2.09 -4.64 -8.14
CA CYS A 154 2.61 -3.48 -7.42
C CYS A 154 3.36 -3.88 -6.13
N LEU A 155 3.24 -5.13 -5.71
CA LEU A 155 3.84 -5.66 -4.48
C LEU A 155 4.96 -6.68 -4.72
N GLU A 156 4.91 -7.40 -5.84
CA GLU A 156 5.97 -8.32 -6.33
C GLU A 156 6.94 -7.57 -7.26
#